data_AF-A0A9C9EQS1-F1
#
_entry.id   AF-A0A9C9EQS1-F1
#
_cell.length_a   1.000
_cell.length_b   1.000
_cell.length_c   1.000
_cell.angle_alpha   90.00
_cell.angle_beta   90.00
_cell.angle_gamma   90.00
#
_symmetry.space_group_name_H-M   'P 1'
#
loop_
_entity.id
_entity.type
_entity.pdbx_description
1 polymer ?
#
loop_
_entity_poly.entity_id
_entity_poly.type
_entity_poly.pdbx_seq_one_letter_code
_entity_poly.pdbx_strand_id
1 'polypeptide(L)'
;MARYELMRDALGREKQRAERLHGFFTEHRILVLNIMGSPGSGKTTLIEKVIEKLKDDVTISVIEGDLATTVDSERIEKTGADVFQINTGGICHLSP
;
A
#
# COMPACT_ATOMS: atom_id res chain seq x y z
N MET A 1 23.31 7.85 -23.42
CA MET A 1 24.01 7.05 -22.40
C MET A 1 23.68 7.54 -20.98
N ALA A 2 23.96 8.80 -20.61
CA ALA A 2 23.70 9.34 -19.26
C ALA A 2 22.25 9.19 -18.72
N ARG A 3 21.22 9.35 -19.57
CA ARG A 3 19.81 9.16 -19.15
C ARG A 3 19.49 7.73 -18.69
N TYR A 4 20.18 6.74 -19.25
CA TYR A 4 19.96 5.32 -18.93
C TYR A 4 20.66 4.89 -17.63
N GLU A 5 21.83 5.46 -17.34
CA GLU A 5 22.52 5.26 -16.06
C GLU A 5 21.73 5.89 -14.90
N LEU A 6 21.22 7.10 -15.08
CA LEU A 6 20.41 7.77 -14.05
C LEU A 6 19.13 6.99 -13.69
N MET A 7 18.46 6.40 -14.70
CA MET A 7 17.28 5.54 -14.48
C MET A 7 17.65 4.24 -13.76
N ARG A 8 18.79 3.62 -14.11
CA ARG A 8 19.26 2.40 -13.43
C ARG A 8 19.62 2.65 -11.97
N ASP A 9 20.24 3.79 -11.68
CA ASP A 9 20.57 4.17 -10.30
C ASP A 9 19.32 4.43 -9.46
N ALA A 10 18.28 5.04 -10.05
CA ALA A 10 17.01 5.26 -9.37
C ALA A 10 16.31 3.93 -9.02
N LEU A 11 16.16 3.03 -10.01
CA LEU A 11 15.58 1.70 -9.81
C LEU A 11 16.38 0.86 -8.80
N GLY A 12 17.71 0.98 -8.82
CA GLY A 12 18.58 0.30 -7.86
C GLY A 12 18.32 0.74 -6.42
N ARG A 13 18.12 2.04 -6.19
CA ARG A 13 17.80 2.58 -4.85
C ARG A 13 16.41 2.15 -4.36
N GLU A 14 15.41 2.13 -5.25
CA GLU A 14 14.06 1.65 -4.93
C GLU A 14 14.08 0.17 -4.56
N LYS A 15 14.81 -0.65 -5.33
CA LYS A 15 14.97 -2.07 -5.03
C LYS A 15 15.59 -2.31 -3.65
N GLN A 16 16.65 -1.56 -3.31
CA GLN A 16 17.27 -1.67 -1.99
C GLN A 16 16.32 -1.28 -0.84
N ARG A 17 15.44 -0.30 -1.06
CA ARG A 17 14.41 0.05 -0.06
C ARG A 17 13.35 -1.04 0.07
N ALA A 18 12.86 -1.57 -1.06
CA ALA A 18 11.91 -2.68 -1.06
C ALA A 18 12.49 -3.91 -0.34
N GLU A 19 13.77 -4.24 -0.56
CA GLU A 19 14.46 -5.34 0.14
C GLU A 19 14.55 -5.08 1.65
N ARG A 20 14.85 -3.85 2.08
CA ARG A 20 14.87 -3.50 3.51
C ARG A 20 13.48 -3.60 4.16
N LEU A 21 12.44 -3.09 3.50
CA LEU A 21 11.06 -3.21 3.98
C LEU A 21 10.64 -4.68 4.07
N HIS A 22 10.97 -5.48 3.05
CA HIS A 22 10.69 -6.91 3.07
C HIS A 22 11.38 -7.62 4.23
N GLY A 23 12.67 -7.32 4.48
CA GLY A 23 13.41 -7.83 5.63
C GLY A 23 12.75 -7.44 6.95
N PHE A 24 12.39 -6.16 7.11
CA PHE A 24 11.70 -5.65 8.29
C PHE A 24 10.37 -6.38 8.56
N PHE A 25 9.50 -6.50 7.56
CA PHE A 25 8.21 -7.18 7.72
C PHE A 25 8.36 -8.68 7.99
N THR A 26 9.35 -9.33 7.35
CA THR A 26 9.64 -10.76 7.57
C THR A 26 10.12 -11.01 9.00
N GLU A 27 11.03 -10.18 9.51
CA GLU A 27 11.54 -10.27 10.87
C GLU A 27 10.41 -10.12 11.91
N HIS A 28 9.46 -9.23 11.64
CA HIS A 28 8.30 -8.98 12.52
C HIS A 28 7.12 -9.92 12.25
N ARG A 29 7.25 -10.88 11.32
CA ARG A 29 6.18 -11.82 10.91
C ARG A 29 4.89 -11.11 10.45
N ILE A 30 5.04 -9.98 9.77
CA ILE A 30 3.95 -9.19 9.20
C ILE A 30 3.76 -9.59 7.74
N LEU A 31 2.55 -10.05 7.38
CA LEU A 31 2.16 -10.24 5.98
C LEU A 31 1.75 -8.89 5.39
N VAL A 32 2.45 -8.45 4.35
CA VAL A 32 2.12 -7.23 3.62
C VAL A 32 1.64 -7.59 2.22
N LEU A 33 0.46 -7.08 1.85
CA LEU A 33 -0.17 -7.30 0.55
C LEU A 33 -0.29 -5.96 -0.19
N ASN A 34 0.30 -5.87 -1.37
CA ASN A 34 0.13 -4.73 -2.26
C ASN A 34 -1.03 -5.00 -3.23
N ILE A 35 -2.13 -4.26 -3.09
CA ILE A 35 -3.33 -4.40 -3.93
C ILE A 35 -3.36 -3.28 -4.97
N MET A 36 -2.97 -3.60 -6.19
CA MET A 36 -3.01 -2.68 -7.34
C MET A 36 -4.19 -3.01 -8.25
N GLY A 37 -4.71 -2.00 -8.94
CA GLY A 37 -5.82 -2.18 -9.88
C GLY A 37 -6.33 -0.86 -10.45
N SER A 38 -7.03 -0.92 -11.58
CA SER A 38 -7.63 0.25 -12.23
C SER A 38 -8.66 0.94 -11.33
N PRO A 39 -8.99 2.22 -11.58
CA PRO A 39 -10.14 2.87 -10.96
C PRO A 39 -11.41 2.04 -11.17
N GLY A 40 -12.20 1.85 -10.11
CA GLY A 40 -13.43 1.06 -10.16
C GLY A 40 -13.26 -0.47 -10.20
N SER A 41 -12.03 -1.01 -10.09
CA SER A 41 -11.80 -2.47 -10.10
C SER A 41 -12.26 -3.21 -8.82
N GLY A 42 -12.88 -2.51 -7.88
CA GLY A 42 -13.40 -3.10 -6.64
C GLY A 42 -12.37 -3.32 -5.51
N LYS A 43 -11.20 -2.65 -5.55
CA LYS A 43 -10.15 -2.77 -4.51
C LYS A 43 -10.70 -2.51 -3.10
N THR A 44 -11.38 -1.39 -2.92
CA THR A 44 -11.96 -0.98 -1.62
C THR A 44 -12.95 -2.03 -1.12
N THR A 45 -13.86 -2.49 -1.98
CA THR A 45 -14.83 -3.54 -1.63
C THR A 45 -14.17 -4.85 -1.25
N LEU A 46 -13.09 -5.24 -1.93
CA LEU A 46 -12.33 -6.44 -1.57
C LEU A 46 -11.71 -6.28 -0.18
N ILE A 47 -11.06 -5.15 0.09
CA ILE A 47 -10.42 -4.86 1.39
C ILE A 47 -11.46 -4.87 2.51
N GLU A 48 -12.60 -4.18 2.34
CA GLU A 48 -13.70 -4.15 3.30
C GLU A 48 -14.15 -5.58 3.65
N LYS A 49 -14.38 -6.43 2.64
CA LYS A 49 -14.85 -7.81 2.84
C LYS A 49 -13.81 -8.71 3.49
N VAL A 50 -12.53 -8.49 3.22
CA VAL A 50 -11.44 -9.23 3.87
C VAL A 50 -11.37 -8.86 5.34
N ILE A 51 -11.44 -7.57 5.68
CA ILE A 51 -11.42 -7.10 7.08
C ILE A 51 -12.65 -7.63 7.83
N GLU A 52 -13.85 -7.48 7.27
CA GLU A 52 -15.08 -7.97 7.89
C GLU A 52 -15.02 -9.47 8.24
N LYS A 53 -14.34 -10.27 7.41
CA LYS A 53 -14.23 -11.73 7.60
C LYS A 53 -13.13 -12.14 8.56
N LEU A 54 -12.08 -11.34 8.73
CA LEU A 54 -10.84 -11.77 9.39
C LEU A 54 -10.45 -10.92 10.61
N LYS A 55 -11.12 -9.79 10.85
CA LYS A 55 -10.78 -8.85 11.94
C LYS A 55 -10.80 -9.46 13.34
N ASP A 56 -11.55 -10.55 13.54
CA ASP A 56 -11.64 -11.24 14.83
C ASP A 56 -10.50 -12.27 15.03
N ASP A 57 -9.83 -12.68 13.94
CA ASP A 57 -8.76 -13.67 13.95
C ASP A 57 -7.36 -13.07 13.81
N VAL A 58 -7.24 -11.94 13.09
CA VAL A 58 -5.97 -11.26 12.82
C VAL A 58 -6.12 -9.74 12.89
N THR A 59 -5.06 -9.07 13.35
CA THR A 59 -4.97 -7.61 13.29
C THR A 59 -4.69 -7.19 11.85
N ILE A 60 -5.53 -6.30 11.32
CA ILE A 60 -5.39 -5.76 9.96
C ILE A 60 -5.29 -4.24 10.04
N SER A 61 -4.25 -3.70 9.39
CA SER A 61 -4.09 -2.28 9.15
C SER A 61 -3.96 -2.04 7.65
N VAL A 62 -4.48 -0.91 7.17
CA VAL A 62 -4.50 -0.56 5.75
C VAL A 62 -3.68 0.70 5.52
N ILE A 63 -2.81 0.66 4.51
CA ILE A 63 -2.15 1.85 3.98
C ILE A 63 -2.84 2.20 2.67
N GLU A 64 -3.47 3.37 2.64
CA GLU A 64 -4.16 3.89 1.46
C GLU A 64 -3.25 4.92 0.79
N GLY A 65 -3.10 4.83 -0.54
CA GLY A 65 -2.30 5.76 -1.32
C GLY A 65 -3.13 6.39 -2.42
N ASP A 66 -3.79 7.49 -2.11
CA ASP A 66 -4.60 8.24 -3.07
C ASP A 66 -4.06 9.65 -3.37
N LEU A 67 -4.48 10.17 -4.53
CA LEU A 67 -4.04 11.43 -5.10
C LEU A 67 -4.43 12.63 -4.23
N ALA A 68 -5.61 12.60 -3.59
CA ALA A 68 -6.08 13.66 -2.68
C ALA A 68 -7.40 13.35 -1.94
N THR A 69 -8.08 12.21 -2.18
CA THR A 69 -9.41 11.98 -1.60
C THR A 69 -9.32 11.02 -0.41
N THR A 70 -10.15 11.26 0.61
CA THR A 70 -10.21 10.42 1.82
C THR A 70 -11.30 9.36 1.74
N VAL A 71 -11.96 9.23 0.59
CA VAL A 71 -13.19 8.44 0.44
C VAL A 71 -12.95 6.96 0.72
N ASP A 72 -11.87 6.39 0.20
CA ASP A 72 -11.57 4.98 0.41
C ASP A 72 -11.12 4.72 1.87
N SER A 73 -10.30 5.60 2.45
CA SER A 73 -9.91 5.50 3.85
C SER A 73 -11.08 5.58 4.83
N GLU A 74 -11.96 6.58 4.69
CA GLU A 74 -13.16 6.72 5.53
C GLU A 74 -14.10 5.52 5.43
N ARG A 75 -14.16 4.88 4.27
CA ARG A 75 -14.95 3.67 4.07
C ARG A 75 -14.33 2.47 4.79
N ILE A 76 -13.02 2.31 4.70
CA ILE A 76 -12.30 1.20 5.31
C ILE A 76 -12.27 1.37 6.84
N GLU A 77 -12.12 2.58 7.38
CA GLU A 77 -12.16 2.85 8.83
C GLU A 77 -13.47 2.37 9.47
N LYS A 78 -14.60 2.46 8.76
CA LYS A 78 -15.90 1.96 9.24
C LYS A 78 -15.93 0.45 9.49
N THR A 79 -14.98 -0.30 8.94
CA THR A 79 -14.84 -1.74 9.20
C THR A 79 -14.18 -2.04 10.55
N GLY A 80 -13.55 -1.03 11.16
CA GLY A 80 -12.82 -1.11 12.42
C GLY A 80 -11.30 -1.35 12.27
N ALA A 81 -10.78 -1.38 11.05
CA ALA A 81 -9.34 -1.44 10.80
C ALA A 81 -8.67 -0.08 11.00
N ASP A 82 -7.41 -0.10 11.46
CA ASP A 82 -6.56 1.09 11.46
C ASP A 82 -6.16 1.44 10.02
N VAL A 83 -6.43 2.67 9.59
CA VAL A 83 -6.14 3.14 8.23
C VAL A 83 -5.15 4.30 8.26
N PHE A 84 -4.12 4.20 7.44
CA PHE A 84 -3.11 5.24 7.25
C PHE A 84 -3.18 5.77 5.82
N GLN A 85 -3.67 6.99 5.66
CA GLN A 85 -3.72 7.71 4.39
C GLN A 85 -2.33 8.27 4.03
N ILE A 86 -1.86 7.99 2.82
CA ILE A 86 -0.69 8.60 2.20
C ILE A 86 -1.16 9.41 0.99
N ASN A 87 -1.19 10.73 1.13
CA ASN A 87 -1.49 11.63 0.02
C ASN A 87 -0.30 11.69 -0.94
N THR A 88 -0.47 11.18 -2.15
CA THR A 88 0.61 11.08 -3.14
C THR A 88 0.88 12.38 -3.90
N GLY A 89 0.09 13.43 -3.66
CA GLY A 89 0.33 14.78 -4.18
C GLY A 89 0.32 14.87 -5.72
N GLY A 90 -0.43 13.99 -6.39
CA GLY A 90 -0.51 13.93 -7.85
C GLY A 90 0.23 12.74 -8.49
N ILE A 91 0.93 11.91 -7.70
CA ILE A 91 1.60 10.70 -8.20
C ILE A 91 0.63 9.51 -8.17
N CYS A 92 0.55 8.74 -9.26
CA CYS A 92 -0.39 7.62 -9.40
C CYS A 92 0.09 6.28 -8.81
N HIS A 93 1.19 6.27 -8.05
CA HIS A 93 1.74 5.07 -7.43
C HIS A 93 2.50 5.39 -6.14
N LEU A 94 2.56 4.41 -5.23
CA LEU A 94 3.44 4.44 -4.05
C LEU A 94 4.79 3.83 -4.41
N SER A 95 5.87 4.47 -3.93
CA SER A 95 7.25 3.99 -4.10
C SER A 95 7.82 3.53 -2.76
N PRO A 96 8.62 2.44 -2.72
CA PRO A 96 9.33 1.97 -1.53
C PRO A 96 10.40 2.93 -0.99
#